data_AF-A0A3S1B5X8-F1
#
_entry.id   AF-A0A3S1B5X8-F1
#
_cell.length_a   1.000
_cell.length_b   1.000
_cell.length_c   1.000
_cell.angle_alpha   90.00
_cell.angle_beta   90.00
_cell.angle_gamma   90.00
#
_symmetry.space_group_name_H-M   'P 1'
#
loop_
_entity.id
_entity.type
_entity.pdbx_description
1 polymer ?
#
loop_
_entity_poly.entity_id
_entity_poly.type
_entity_poly.pdbx_seq_one_letter_code
_entity_poly.pdbx_strand_id
1 'polypeptide(L)'
;MPRTKKSGRPKNYSKERDNYNSRGPPGKYDLAARNNELYVKYYKGQNIIPEDEWNEFYATLQKTLPVTFRISGHRAQAEELLNTIKGKFFSSMLNVKIDDEIVPPPKNLTWYPNELGWQLDLSRKIVRSSESFSKLHEFLVAETECGAISRQEAVSMIPPLVLDIKSHHKVRLLLMILC
;
A
#
# COMPACT_ATOMS: atom_id res chain seq x y z
N MET A 1 78.70 -16.12 -25.18
CA MET A 1 78.57 -14.70 -24.78
C MET A 1 77.17 -14.47 -24.22
N PRO A 2 76.97 -14.20 -22.91
CA PRO A 2 75.65 -13.85 -22.40
C PRO A 2 75.46 -12.33 -22.38
N ARG A 3 74.41 -11.85 -23.06
CA ARG A 3 74.03 -10.45 -23.18
C ARG A 3 73.14 -10.08 -21.98
N THR A 4 73.53 -9.02 -21.30
CA THR A 4 73.00 -8.47 -20.05
C THR A 4 71.51 -8.10 -20.10
N LYS A 5 70.73 -8.53 -19.10
CA LYS A 5 69.35 -8.12 -18.87
C LYS A 5 69.31 -6.71 -18.26
N LYS A 6 68.76 -5.74 -18.99
CA LYS A 6 68.45 -4.39 -18.47
C LYS A 6 67.17 -4.41 -17.64
N SER A 7 67.21 -3.62 -16.58
CA SER A 7 66.22 -3.39 -15.52
C SER A 7 64.84 -2.95 -16.04
N GLY A 8 63.80 -3.69 -15.65
CA GLY A 8 62.41 -3.33 -15.86
C GLY A 8 61.90 -2.41 -14.76
N ARG A 9 61.40 -1.22 -15.14
CA ARG A 9 60.55 -0.35 -14.30
C ARG A 9 59.26 -1.10 -13.90
N PRO A 10 58.78 -1.00 -12.66
CA PRO A 10 57.47 -1.56 -12.30
C PRO A 10 56.37 -0.65 -12.87
N LYS A 11 55.48 -1.22 -13.70
CA LYS A 11 54.19 -0.60 -14.05
C LYS A 11 53.17 -0.97 -12.98
N ASN A 12 52.97 -0.10 -11.99
CA ASN A 12 51.80 -0.15 -11.12
C ASN A 12 50.61 0.46 -11.87
N TYR A 13 49.84 -0.39 -12.56
CA TYR A 13 48.50 -0.07 -13.04
C TYR A 13 47.54 -1.07 -12.39
N SER A 14 46.96 -0.70 -11.25
CA SER A 14 45.69 -1.22 -10.72
C SER A 14 45.48 -0.72 -9.29
N LYS A 15 44.83 0.44 -9.13
CA LYS A 15 44.04 0.77 -7.95
C LYS A 15 43.37 2.13 -8.13
N GLU A 16 42.24 2.15 -8.84
CA GLU A 16 41.29 3.26 -8.73
C GLU A 16 39.92 2.89 -9.33
N ARG A 17 39.37 1.76 -8.87
CA ARG A 17 37.94 1.46 -9.03
C ARG A 17 37.52 0.58 -7.87
N ASP A 18 37.38 1.18 -6.69
CA ASP A 18 36.62 0.60 -5.57
C ASP A 18 36.36 1.73 -4.55
N ASN A 19 35.52 2.70 -4.92
CA ASN A 19 35.03 3.69 -3.97
C ASN A 19 33.55 4.04 -4.22
N TYR A 20 32.72 3.01 -4.37
CA TYR A 20 31.25 3.16 -4.33
C TYR A 20 30.58 2.32 -3.24
N ASN A 21 31.35 1.63 -2.39
CA ASN A 21 30.83 0.76 -1.34
C ASN A 21 31.06 1.29 0.08
N SER A 22 30.95 2.61 0.29
CA SER A 22 30.71 3.19 1.62
C SER A 22 29.21 3.21 1.99
N ARG A 23 28.45 2.21 1.54
CA ARG A 23 27.15 1.92 2.14
C ARG A 23 27.42 0.90 3.23
N GLY A 24 27.34 1.35 4.48
CA GLY A 24 27.45 0.50 5.66
C GLY A 24 26.53 -0.72 5.58
N PRO A 25 26.72 -1.71 6.47
CA PRO A 25 25.91 -2.93 6.47
C PRO A 25 24.42 -2.56 6.40
N PRO A 26 23.58 -3.32 5.66
CA PRO A 26 22.17 -3.01 5.50
C PRO A 26 21.58 -2.75 6.88
N GLY A 27 21.24 -1.50 7.16
CA GLY A 27 20.69 -1.12 8.44
C GLY A 27 19.51 -2.05 8.70
N LYS A 28 19.52 -2.74 9.84
CA LYS A 28 18.29 -3.29 10.40
C LYS A 28 17.38 -2.09 10.63
N TYR A 29 16.58 -1.74 9.64
CA TYR A 29 15.49 -0.81 9.84
C TYR A 29 14.57 -1.50 10.84
N ASP A 30 14.52 -0.97 12.06
CA ASP A 30 13.50 -1.39 13.00
C ASP A 30 12.17 -0.86 12.49
N LEU A 31 11.48 -1.68 11.68
CA LEU A 31 10.15 -1.37 11.15
C LEU A 31 9.11 -1.20 12.27
N ALA A 32 9.43 -1.60 13.51
CA ALA A 32 8.58 -1.37 14.67
C ALA A 32 8.69 0.06 15.20
N ALA A 33 9.86 0.70 15.06
CA ALA A 33 10.04 2.10 15.38
C ALA A 33 9.40 2.97 14.27
N ARG A 34 8.09 3.19 14.35
CA ARG A 34 7.33 4.13 13.49
C ARG A 34 7.64 5.60 13.84
N ASN A 35 8.86 5.88 14.28
CA ASN A 35 9.37 7.15 14.77
C ASN A 35 10.55 7.54 13.88
N ASN A 36 10.53 8.78 13.39
CA ASN A 36 11.68 9.37 12.70
C ASN A 36 11.71 10.88 12.92
N GLU A 37 12.73 11.36 13.64
CA GLU A 37 12.91 12.78 13.96
C GLU A 37 13.17 13.65 12.73
N LEU A 38 13.89 13.14 11.73
CA LEU A 38 14.13 13.87 10.48
C LEU A 38 12.83 14.09 9.70
N TYR A 39 11.93 13.10 9.73
CA TYR A 39 10.61 13.20 9.12
C TYR A 39 9.77 14.29 9.81
N VAL A 40 9.73 14.29 11.14
CA VAL A 40 9.02 15.31 11.92
C VAL A 40 9.55 16.71 11.62
N LYS A 41 10.88 16.89 11.64
CA LYS A 41 11.51 18.19 11.36
C LYS A 41 11.21 18.67 9.94
N TYR A 42 11.22 17.78 8.95
CA TYR A 42 10.92 18.10 7.56
C TYR A 42 9.48 18.61 7.38
N TYR A 43 8.48 17.84 7.85
CA TYR A 43 7.06 18.21 7.68
C TYR A 43 6.65 19.41 8.54
N LYS A 44 7.20 19.56 9.75
CA LYS A 44 7.01 20.80 10.55
C LYS A 44 7.60 22.02 9.85
N GLY A 45 8.76 21.88 9.20
CA GLY A 45 9.40 22.97 8.46
C GLY A 45 8.63 23.42 7.21
N GLN A 46 7.71 22.59 6.68
CA GLN A 46 6.86 22.98 5.54
C GLN A 46 5.71 23.91 5.94
N ASN A 47 5.36 23.97 7.23
CA ASN A 47 4.27 24.82 7.76
C ASN A 47 2.92 24.62 7.02
N ILE A 48 2.66 23.39 6.55
CA ILE A 48 1.40 23.01 5.89
C ILE A 48 0.35 22.58 6.92
N ILE A 49 0.79 21.97 8.01
CA ILE A 49 -0.07 21.39 9.05
C ILE A 49 -0.08 22.33 10.25
N PRO A 50 -1.25 22.78 10.73
CA PRO A 50 -1.39 23.54 11.96
C PRO A 50 -0.76 22.83 13.16
N GLU A 51 -0.15 23.57 14.09
CA GLU A 51 0.57 22.95 15.23
C GLU A 51 -0.36 22.17 16.18
N ASP A 52 -1.61 22.57 16.28
CA ASP A 52 -2.68 21.94 17.06
C ASP A 52 -3.10 20.58 16.48
N GLU A 53 -3.08 20.42 15.15
CA GLU A 53 -3.42 19.16 14.48
C GLU A 53 -2.24 18.20 14.33
N TRP A 54 -1.01 18.68 14.58
CA TRP A 54 0.22 17.91 14.34
C TRP A 54 0.23 16.54 15.03
N ASN A 55 -0.21 16.49 16.28
CA ASN A 55 -0.17 15.26 17.06
C ASN A 55 -1.12 14.19 16.49
N GLU A 56 -2.31 14.61 16.05
CA GLU A 56 -3.29 13.70 15.43
C GLU A 56 -2.83 13.24 14.05
N PHE A 57 -2.27 14.14 13.25
CA PHE A 57 -1.67 13.83 11.96
C PHE A 57 -0.55 12.79 12.10
N TYR A 58 0.41 13.05 12.99
CA TYR A 58 1.55 12.16 13.20
C TYR A 58 1.12 10.80 13.75
N ALA A 59 0.17 10.76 14.68
CA ALA A 59 -0.41 9.51 15.17
C ALA A 59 -1.11 8.72 14.05
N THR A 60 -1.73 9.41 13.08
CA THR A 60 -2.40 8.76 11.94
C THR A 60 -1.39 8.16 10.96
N LEU A 61 -0.28 8.83 10.67
CA LEU A 61 0.80 8.28 9.84
C LEU A 61 1.44 7.02 10.44
N GLN A 62 1.39 6.89 11.76
CA GLN A 62 1.87 5.72 12.48
C GLN A 62 0.87 4.56 12.49
N LYS A 63 -0.36 4.73 12.00
CA LYS A 63 -1.35 3.63 11.92
C LYS A 63 -1.16 2.83 10.64
N THR A 64 -1.59 1.57 10.68
CA THR A 64 -1.58 0.72 9.50
C THR A 64 -2.75 1.11 8.60
N LEU A 65 -2.52 1.14 7.28
CA LEU A 65 -3.58 1.42 6.32
C LEU A 65 -4.65 0.31 6.34
N PRO A 66 -5.93 0.69 6.27
CA PRO A 66 -7.03 -0.27 6.18
C PRO A 66 -7.04 -0.95 4.81
N VAL A 67 -7.62 -2.16 4.76
CA VAL A 67 -7.77 -2.90 3.49
C VAL A 67 -8.86 -2.23 2.67
N THR A 68 -8.52 -1.80 1.46
CA THR A 68 -9.46 -1.16 0.54
C THR A 68 -9.52 -1.95 -0.76
N PHE A 69 -10.73 -2.08 -1.32
CA PHE A 69 -10.93 -2.74 -2.60
C PHE A 69 -12.01 -2.03 -3.43
N ARG A 70 -11.91 -2.21 -4.75
CA ARG A 70 -12.91 -1.78 -5.72
C ARG A 70 -13.43 -2.97 -6.52
N ILE A 71 -14.73 -2.96 -6.77
CA ILE A 71 -15.38 -3.93 -7.66
C ILE A 71 -15.20 -3.43 -9.10
N SER A 72 -14.67 -4.31 -9.95
CA SER A 72 -14.46 -4.08 -11.38
C SER A 72 -15.28 -5.09 -12.17
N GLY A 73 -15.95 -4.66 -13.24
CA GLY A 73 -16.73 -5.57 -14.06
C GLY A 73 -17.83 -4.87 -14.83
N HIS A 74 -18.56 -5.64 -15.63
CA HIS A 74 -19.77 -5.15 -16.29
C HIS A 74 -20.80 -4.78 -15.23
N ARG A 75 -21.58 -3.74 -15.49
CA ARG A 75 -22.51 -3.14 -14.52
C ARG A 75 -23.38 -4.16 -13.80
N ALA A 76 -23.97 -5.12 -14.52
CA ALA A 76 -24.83 -6.15 -13.93
C ALA A 76 -24.07 -7.11 -12.98
N GLN A 77 -22.88 -7.56 -13.38
CA GLN A 77 -22.04 -8.45 -12.56
C GLN A 77 -21.54 -7.73 -11.30
N ALA A 78 -21.15 -6.47 -11.44
CA ALA A 78 -20.69 -5.65 -10.32
C ALA A 78 -21.80 -5.42 -9.28
N GLU A 79 -23.04 -5.16 -9.73
CA GLU A 79 -24.21 -5.02 -8.86
C GLU A 79 -24.57 -6.34 -8.14
N GLU A 80 -24.54 -7.47 -8.85
CA GLU A 80 -24.79 -8.80 -8.27
C GLU A 80 -23.73 -9.18 -7.21
N LEU A 81 -22.46 -8.93 -7.52
CA LEU A 81 -21.36 -9.16 -6.60
C LEU A 81 -21.49 -8.28 -5.35
N LEU A 82 -21.82 -7.00 -5.52
CA LEU A 82 -22.06 -6.07 -4.43
C LEU A 82 -23.20 -6.55 -3.52
N ASN A 83 -24.32 -6.99 -4.11
CA ASN A 83 -25.46 -7.52 -3.36
C ASN A 83 -25.09 -8.79 -2.58
N THR A 84 -24.30 -9.67 -3.19
CA THR A 84 -23.79 -10.88 -2.51
C THR A 84 -22.89 -10.53 -1.33
N ILE A 85 -21.99 -9.55 -1.52
CA ILE A 85 -21.07 -9.08 -0.47
C ILE A 85 -21.86 -8.47 0.71
N LYS A 86 -22.77 -7.54 0.42
CA LYS A 86 -23.61 -6.88 1.43
C LYS A 86 -24.48 -7.90 2.17
N GLY A 87 -25.16 -8.76 1.44
CA GLY A 87 -26.09 -9.74 2.00
C GLY A 87 -25.41 -10.77 2.89
N LYS A 88 -24.41 -11.49 2.36
CA LYS A 88 -23.77 -12.62 3.06
C LYS A 88 -22.75 -12.19 4.10
N PHE A 89 -21.92 -11.20 3.78
CA PHE A 89 -20.76 -10.87 4.61
C PHE A 89 -20.97 -9.63 5.47
N PHE A 90 -21.53 -8.54 4.95
CA PHE A 90 -21.67 -7.32 5.78
C PHE A 90 -22.72 -7.50 6.88
N SER A 91 -23.80 -8.22 6.60
CA SER A 91 -24.81 -8.57 7.61
C SER A 91 -24.21 -9.35 8.79
N SER A 92 -23.24 -10.24 8.54
CA SER A 92 -22.59 -11.04 9.59
C SER A 92 -21.46 -10.31 10.32
N MET A 93 -21.04 -9.13 9.84
CA MET A 93 -20.01 -8.30 10.47
C MET A 93 -20.55 -7.22 11.40
N LEU A 94 -21.88 -7.00 11.42
CA LEU A 94 -22.49 -6.04 12.32
C LEU A 94 -22.37 -6.53 13.77
N ASN A 95 -21.75 -5.70 14.62
CA ASN A 95 -21.62 -5.90 16.07
C ASN A 95 -20.73 -7.07 16.52
N VAL A 96 -19.77 -7.50 15.70
CA VAL A 96 -18.80 -8.53 16.12
C VAL A 96 -17.77 -7.91 17.07
N LYS A 97 -17.68 -8.46 18.29
CA LYS A 97 -16.64 -8.13 19.27
C LYS A 97 -15.57 -9.21 19.26
N ILE A 98 -14.32 -8.80 19.10
CA ILE A 98 -13.15 -9.68 19.20
C ILE A 98 -12.25 -9.09 20.28
N ASP A 99 -12.00 -9.86 21.34
CA ASP A 99 -11.15 -9.45 22.48
C ASP A 99 -11.53 -8.07 23.06
N ASP A 100 -12.82 -7.86 23.30
CA ASP A 100 -13.43 -6.60 23.78
C ASP A 100 -13.30 -5.37 22.86
N GLU A 101 -12.65 -5.50 21.71
CA GLU A 101 -12.65 -4.48 20.66
C GLU A 101 -13.80 -4.70 19.66
N ILE A 102 -14.55 -3.63 19.39
CA ILE A 102 -15.61 -3.62 18.39
C ILE A 102 -14.95 -3.48 17.01
N VAL A 103 -15.10 -4.51 16.17
CA VAL A 103 -14.63 -4.42 14.77
C VAL A 103 -15.47 -3.37 14.05
N PRO A 104 -14.86 -2.32 13.45
CA PRO A 104 -15.62 -1.31 12.75
C PRO A 104 -16.30 -1.94 11.52
N PRO A 105 -17.56 -1.56 11.24
CA PRO A 105 -18.26 -2.11 10.09
C PRO A 105 -17.59 -1.70 8.77
N PRO A 106 -17.79 -2.48 7.70
CA PRO A 106 -17.40 -2.10 6.35
C PRO A 106 -17.87 -0.70 5.98
N LYS A 107 -16.96 0.15 5.50
CA LYS A 107 -17.26 1.53 5.11
C LYS A 107 -17.28 1.66 3.60
N ASN A 108 -18.38 2.24 3.10
CA ASN A 108 -18.48 2.65 1.71
C ASN A 108 -17.63 3.91 1.47
N LEU A 109 -16.90 3.95 0.35
CA LEU A 109 -16.23 5.15 -0.13
C LEU A 109 -17.21 6.02 -0.91
N THR A 110 -17.80 7.01 -0.24
CA THR A 110 -18.90 7.84 -0.79
C THR A 110 -18.53 8.61 -2.05
N TRP A 111 -17.25 8.92 -2.22
CA TRP A 111 -16.71 9.59 -3.40
C TRP A 111 -16.45 8.64 -4.58
N TYR A 112 -16.49 7.31 -4.36
CA TYR A 112 -16.33 6.33 -5.42
C TYR A 112 -17.68 6.03 -6.09
N PRO A 113 -17.80 6.09 -7.42
CA PRO A 113 -19.07 5.92 -8.11
C PRO A 113 -19.76 4.58 -7.84
N ASN A 114 -21.09 4.59 -7.86
CA ASN A 114 -21.96 3.40 -7.80
C ASN A 114 -21.74 2.48 -6.60
N GLU A 115 -21.18 3.01 -5.50
CA GLU A 115 -20.89 2.22 -4.28
C GLU A 115 -19.95 1.02 -4.51
N LEU A 116 -19.10 1.09 -5.54
CA LEU A 116 -18.20 -0.01 -5.89
C LEU A 116 -16.89 -0.01 -5.10
N GLY A 117 -16.65 1.02 -4.29
CA GLY A 117 -15.45 1.17 -3.47
C GLY A 117 -15.76 0.95 -1.98
N TRP A 118 -15.02 0.03 -1.36
CA TRP A 118 -15.23 -0.36 0.04
C TRP A 118 -13.92 -0.44 0.81
N GLN A 119 -14.01 -0.09 2.09
CA GLN A 119 -12.93 -0.13 3.05
C GLN A 119 -13.31 -1.05 4.20
N LEU A 120 -12.37 -1.93 4.57
CA LEU A 120 -12.49 -2.92 5.63
C LEU A 120 -11.28 -2.81 6.55
N ASP A 121 -11.51 -2.78 7.86
CA ASP A 121 -10.43 -2.85 8.84
C ASP A 121 -10.20 -4.30 9.29
N LEU A 122 -9.62 -5.09 8.38
CA LEU A 122 -9.31 -6.49 8.62
C LEU A 122 -7.85 -6.65 9.04
N SER A 123 -7.62 -6.64 10.35
CA SER A 123 -6.31 -7.03 10.89
C SER A 123 -6.11 -8.54 10.76
N ARG A 124 -4.85 -9.00 10.64
CA ARG A 124 -4.53 -10.45 10.65
C ARG A 124 -5.07 -11.17 11.88
N LYS A 125 -5.20 -10.48 13.01
CA LYS A 125 -5.77 -11.01 14.25
C LYS A 125 -7.27 -11.28 14.10
N ILE A 126 -8.01 -10.32 13.53
CA ILE A 126 -9.47 -10.43 13.29
C ILE A 126 -9.78 -11.59 12.34
N VAL A 127 -9.01 -11.72 11.24
CA VAL A 127 -9.20 -12.80 10.26
C VAL A 127 -9.01 -14.18 10.87
N ARG A 128 -8.07 -14.34 11.81
CA ARG A 128 -7.81 -15.62 12.50
C ARG A 128 -8.79 -15.93 13.64
N SER A 129 -9.46 -14.90 14.16
CA SER A 129 -10.31 -15.03 15.34
C SER A 129 -11.73 -15.51 15.00
N SER A 130 -12.27 -15.13 13.84
CA SER A 130 -13.59 -15.59 13.42
C SER A 130 -13.57 -16.27 12.06
N GLU A 131 -14.34 -17.35 11.95
CA GLU A 131 -14.54 -18.07 10.69
C GLU A 131 -15.21 -17.19 9.63
N SER A 132 -16.13 -16.30 10.03
CA SER A 132 -16.82 -15.38 9.10
C SER A 132 -15.86 -14.40 8.43
N PHE A 133 -14.88 -13.86 9.17
CA PHE A 133 -13.84 -12.99 8.62
C PHE A 133 -12.85 -13.77 7.72
N SER A 134 -12.52 -15.02 8.05
CA SER A 134 -11.70 -15.87 7.17
C SER A 134 -12.40 -16.16 5.84
N LYS A 135 -13.68 -16.54 5.87
CA LYS A 135 -14.48 -16.77 4.66
C LYS A 135 -14.58 -15.51 3.79
N LEU A 136 -14.76 -14.33 4.38
CA LEU A 136 -14.71 -13.08 3.60
C LEU A 136 -13.34 -12.88 2.97
N HIS A 137 -12.26 -13.11 3.73
CA HIS A 137 -10.91 -12.92 3.21
C HIS A 137 -10.63 -13.83 2.02
N GLU A 138 -10.95 -15.12 2.14
CA GLU A 138 -10.82 -16.12 1.07
C GLU A 138 -11.67 -15.73 -0.14
N PHE A 139 -12.92 -15.31 0.07
CA PHE A 139 -13.79 -14.81 -0.99
C PHE A 139 -13.17 -13.61 -1.72
N LEU A 140 -12.67 -12.61 -0.98
CA LEU A 140 -12.01 -11.46 -1.58
C LEU A 140 -10.73 -11.83 -2.32
N VAL A 141 -10.00 -12.87 -1.89
CA VAL A 141 -8.82 -13.37 -2.63
C VAL A 141 -9.27 -14.00 -3.95
N ALA A 142 -10.25 -14.91 -3.92
CA ALA A 142 -10.77 -15.58 -5.12
C ALA A 142 -11.33 -14.58 -6.15
N GLU A 143 -12.10 -13.60 -5.71
CA GLU A 143 -12.64 -12.56 -6.60
C GLU A 143 -11.55 -11.62 -7.15
N THR A 144 -10.45 -11.45 -6.41
CA THR A 144 -9.28 -10.71 -6.91
C THR A 144 -8.56 -11.50 -8.00
N GLU A 145 -8.43 -12.83 -7.83
CA GLU A 145 -7.83 -13.72 -8.83
C GLU A 145 -8.66 -13.80 -10.12
N CYS A 146 -9.99 -13.76 -10.00
CA CYS A 146 -10.90 -13.66 -11.15
C CYS A 146 -10.90 -12.26 -11.82
N GLY A 147 -10.31 -11.24 -11.19
CA GLY A 147 -10.29 -9.87 -11.70
C GLY A 147 -11.60 -9.11 -11.53
N ALA A 148 -12.59 -9.67 -10.83
CA ALA A 148 -13.83 -9.00 -10.47
C ALA A 148 -13.63 -7.97 -9.34
N ILE A 149 -12.59 -8.16 -8.52
CA ILE A 149 -12.18 -7.23 -7.48
C ILE A 149 -10.72 -6.81 -7.71
N SER A 150 -10.40 -5.57 -7.38
CA SER A 150 -9.04 -5.06 -7.33
C SER A 150 -8.76 -4.47 -5.96
N ARG A 151 -7.73 -4.97 -5.28
CA ARG A 151 -7.23 -4.40 -4.01
C ARG A 151 -6.30 -3.24 -4.31
N GLN A 152 -6.69 -2.04 -3.92
CA GLN A 152 -5.95 -0.80 -4.18
C GLN A 152 -6.15 0.17 -3.03
N GLU A 153 -5.14 0.98 -2.73
CA GLU A 153 -5.28 2.05 -1.75
C GLU A 153 -6.36 3.05 -2.18
N ALA A 154 -7.15 3.52 -1.21
CA ALA A 154 -8.20 4.51 -1.41
C ALA A 154 -7.72 5.73 -2.20
N VAL A 155 -6.60 6.32 -1.78
CA VAL A 155 -6.05 7.54 -2.39
C VAL A 155 -5.57 7.33 -3.83
N SER A 156 -5.15 6.11 -4.16
CA SER A 156 -4.69 5.77 -5.52
C SER A 156 -5.84 5.61 -6.52
N MET A 157 -7.08 5.49 -6.04
CA MET A 157 -8.26 5.45 -6.90
C MET A 157 -8.73 6.85 -7.34
N ILE A 158 -8.26 7.91 -6.70
CA ILE A 158 -8.68 9.30 -6.98
C ILE A 158 -8.14 9.81 -8.33
N PRO A 159 -6.84 9.67 -8.67
CA PRO A 159 -6.30 10.26 -9.89
C PRO A 159 -7.03 9.81 -11.17
N PRO A 160 -7.35 8.51 -11.36
CA PRO A 160 -8.12 8.08 -12.54
C PRO A 160 -9.53 8.69 -12.62
N LEU A 161 -10.18 8.94 -11.48
CA LEU A 161 -11.52 9.55 -11.44
C LEU A 161 -11.48 11.03 -11.83
N VAL A 162 -10.49 11.77 -11.32
CA VAL A 162 -10.35 13.21 -11.59
C VAL A 162 -9.87 13.47 -13.02
N LEU A 163 -9.10 12.55 -13.61
CA LEU A 163 -8.65 12.65 -15.00
C LEU A 163 -9.79 12.51 -16.03
N ASP A 164 -10.96 11.99 -15.63
CA ASP A 164 -12.17 11.81 -16.44
C ASP A 164 -11.91 11.29 -17.87
N ILE A 165 -11.18 10.18 -17.95
CA ILE A 165 -10.73 9.58 -19.21
C ILE A 165 -11.95 9.13 -20.04
N LYS A 166 -12.01 9.57 -21.30
CA LYS A 166 -13.03 9.15 -22.28
C LYS A 166 -12.44 8.16 -23.29
N SER A 167 -13.33 7.42 -23.95
CA SER A 167 -12.96 6.35 -24.91
C SER A 167 -12.06 6.80 -26.08
N HIS A 168 -12.11 8.09 -26.45
CA HIS A 168 -11.31 8.66 -27.53
C HIS A 168 -9.98 9.27 -27.06
N HIS A 169 -9.71 9.31 -25.75
CA HIS A 169 -8.46 9.81 -25.21
C HIS A 169 -7.33 8.79 -25.38
N LYS A 170 -6.14 9.26 -25.78
CA LYS A 170 -4.91 8.46 -25.75
C LYS A 170 -4.21 8.70 -24.43
N VAL A 171 -4.28 7.72 -23.53
CA VAL A 171 -3.72 7.82 -22.18
C VAL A 171 -2.41 7.02 -22.12
N ARG A 172 -1.38 7.62 -21.51
CA ARG A 172 -0.13 6.94 -21.17
C ARG A 172 0.08 7.01 -19.66
N LEU A 173 -0.01 5.86 -19.00
CA LEU A 173 0.34 5.73 -17.59
C LEU A 173 1.86 5.52 -17.51
N LEU A 174 2.59 6.56 -17.07
CA LEU A 174 4.05 6.49 -16.95
C LEU A 174 4.50 5.89 -15.61
N LEU A 175 3.62 5.88 -14.60
CA LEU A 175 3.90 5.28 -13.30
C LEU A 175 2.57 4.85 -12.64
N MET A 176 2.28 3.56 -12.66
CA MET A 176 1.44 2.91 -11.65
C MET A 176 2.33 1.87 -10.98
N ILE A 177 3.04 2.26 -9.91
CA ILE A 177 3.59 1.27 -8.98
C ILE A 177 2.42 0.88 -8.09
N LEU A 178 1.64 -0.10 -8.52
CA LEU A 178 0.63 -0.81 -7.73
C LEU A 178 0.56 -2.25 -8.24
N CYS A 179 1.50 -3.06 -7.74
CA CYS A 179 1.34 -4.49 -7.49
C CYS A 179 1.96 -4.77 -6.11
#